data_AF-A0A7S4I5F3-F1
#
_entry.id   AF-A0A7S4I5F3-F1
#
_cell.length_a   1.000
_cell.length_b   1.000
_cell.length_c   1.000
_cell.angle_alpha   90.00
_cell.angle_beta   90.00
_cell.angle_gamma   90.00
#
_symmetry.space_group_name_H-M   'P 1'
#
loop_
_entity.id
_entity.type
_entity.pdbx_description
1 polymer ?
#
loop_
_entity_poly.entity_id
_entity_poly.type
_entity_poly.pdbx_seq_one_letter_code
_entity_poly.pdbx_strand_id
1 'polypeptide(L)'
;TVEDILHDCEDGSICLLDGSGACPPEDGAGVEARGCLGYAEFLRAYKKNPRKPKVKEAVKAMSSSHNHGPSAGSPNVNFNPFHFDIYLQRQILEKAIAGPSLRIKGPLLCTKLRESTRGC
;
A
#
# COMPACT_ATOMS: atom_id res chain seq x y z
N THR A 1 5.99 13.15 10.99
CA THR A 1 5.67 13.77 12.30
C THR A 1 5.38 12.65 13.27
N VAL A 2 5.89 12.72 14.49
CA VAL A 2 5.45 11.81 15.56
C VAL A 2 4.23 12.47 16.18
N GLU A 3 3.09 11.79 16.16
CA GLU A 3 1.84 12.32 16.69
C GLU A 3 1.65 11.91 18.14
N ASP A 4 1.84 10.61 18.44
CA ASP A 4 1.75 10.06 19.79
C ASP A 4 2.90 9.08 20.07
N ILE A 5 3.35 9.03 21.32
CA ILE A 5 4.26 7.99 21.83
C ILE A 5 3.43 7.15 22.79
N LEU A 6 2.97 6.00 22.31
CA LEU A 6 2.21 5.04 23.13
C LEU A 6 3.20 4.22 23.97
N HIS A 7 2.83 3.97 25.23
CA HIS A 7 3.56 3.01 26.08
C HIS A 7 3.52 1.63 25.41
N ASP A 8 4.66 0.96 25.34
CA ASP A 8 4.87 -0.33 24.67
C ASP A 8 3.66 -1.25 24.82
N CYS A 9 3.00 -1.56 23.71
CA CYS A 9 2.33 -2.83 23.58
C CYS A 9 3.45 -3.87 23.63
N GLU A 10 3.51 -4.63 24.72
CA GLU A 10 4.59 -5.49 25.28
C GLU A 10 5.53 -6.28 24.33
N ASP A 11 5.36 -6.25 23.01
CA ASP A 11 6.06 -7.10 22.04
C ASP A 11 6.95 -6.35 21.02
N GLY A 12 7.08 -5.01 21.09
CA GLY A 12 7.92 -4.23 20.17
C GLY A 12 7.52 -4.37 18.68
N SER A 13 6.26 -4.73 18.43
CA SER A 13 5.75 -5.04 17.10
C SER A 13 5.37 -3.79 16.32
N ILE A 14 5.69 -3.76 15.02
CA ILE A 14 5.29 -2.68 14.10
C ILE A 14 3.90 -3.01 13.56
N CYS A 15 2.93 -2.11 13.74
CA CYS A 15 1.56 -2.27 13.24
C CYS A 15 1.18 -1.13 12.29
N LEU A 16 0.57 -1.47 11.15
CA LEU A 16 -0.04 -0.49 10.25
C LEU A 16 -1.46 -0.15 10.73
N LEU A 17 -1.64 1.07 11.23
CA LEU A 17 -2.91 1.52 11.83
C LEU A 17 -3.88 2.10 10.80
N ASP A 18 -3.39 2.93 9.87
CA ASP A 18 -4.18 3.60 8.84
C ASP A 18 -3.32 3.89 7.59
N GLY A 19 -3.96 4.26 6.48
CA GLY A 19 -3.31 4.75 5.28
C GLY A 19 -4.31 5.23 4.22
N SER A 20 -3.83 6.05 3.29
CA SER A 20 -4.67 6.67 2.28
C SER A 20 -3.94 6.81 0.95
N GLY A 21 -4.67 6.52 -0.14
CA GLY A 21 -4.14 6.52 -1.50
C GLY A 21 -3.08 5.44 -1.74
N ALA A 22 -2.77 5.18 -3.00
CA ALA A 22 -1.68 4.29 -3.33
C ALA A 22 -0.34 5.02 -3.23
N CYS A 23 0.69 4.31 -2.79
CA CYS A 23 2.06 4.82 -2.83
C CYS A 23 2.46 5.15 -4.29
N PRO A 24 3.17 6.27 -4.56
CA PRO A 24 3.71 6.53 -5.88
C PRO A 24 4.55 5.33 -6.39
N PRO A 25 4.52 5.03 -7.69
CA PRO A 25 5.37 3.99 -8.26
C PRO A 25 6.85 4.37 -8.13
N GLU A 26 7.71 3.38 -7.89
CA GLU A 26 9.16 3.56 -7.99
C GLU A 26 9.57 4.04 -9.38
N ASP A 27 10.63 4.87 -9.43
CA ASP A 27 11.22 5.48 -10.63
C ASP A 27 10.31 6.37 -11.50
N GLY A 28 9.08 6.67 -11.04
CA GLY A 28 8.13 7.47 -11.81
C GLY A 28 7.57 6.72 -13.02
N ALA A 29 7.48 5.39 -12.96
CA ALA A 29 6.96 4.55 -14.03
C ALA A 29 5.61 5.09 -14.57
N GLY A 30 5.56 5.36 -15.89
CA GLY A 30 4.36 5.86 -16.56
C GLY A 30 4.08 7.36 -16.40
N VAL A 31 4.92 8.12 -15.68
CA VAL A 31 4.81 9.57 -15.53
C VAL A 31 5.85 10.25 -16.43
N GLU A 32 5.42 11.24 -17.24
CA GLU A 32 6.34 11.95 -18.15
C GLU A 32 7.41 12.77 -17.40
N ALA A 33 7.09 13.31 -16.22
CA ALA A 33 8.02 14.03 -15.35
C ALA A 33 8.36 13.20 -14.10
N ARG A 34 9.66 13.13 -13.76
CA ARG A 34 10.13 12.43 -12.56
C ARG A 34 9.84 13.24 -11.30
N GLY A 35 9.62 12.54 -10.19
CA GLY A 35 9.44 13.13 -8.87
C GLY A 35 8.01 13.62 -8.58
N CYS A 36 7.87 14.38 -7.49
CA CYS A 36 6.57 14.72 -6.91
C CYS A 36 5.67 15.54 -7.84
N LEU A 37 6.24 16.44 -8.65
CA LEU A 37 5.49 17.30 -9.56
C LEU A 37 4.82 16.50 -10.67
N GLY A 38 5.57 15.60 -11.32
CA GLY A 38 5.00 14.75 -12.37
C GLY A 38 3.91 13.83 -11.83
N TYR A 39 4.11 13.26 -10.63
CA TYR A 39 3.08 12.45 -10.01
C TYR A 39 1.82 13.27 -9.69
N ALA A 40 1.96 14.50 -9.21
CA ALA A 40 0.82 15.41 -8.99
C ALA A 40 0.05 15.74 -10.28
N GLU A 41 0.75 15.93 -11.40
CA GLU A 41 0.12 16.13 -12.71
C GLU A 41 -0.64 14.89 -13.19
N PHE A 42 -0.05 13.70 -12.99
CA PHE A 42 -0.73 12.43 -13.24
C PHE A 42 -2.00 12.31 -12.40
N LEU A 43 -1.95 12.59 -11.09
CA LEU A 43 -3.11 12.53 -10.20
C LEU A 43 -4.22 13.48 -10.67
N ARG A 44 -3.87 14.69 -11.10
CA ARG A 44 -4.81 15.66 -11.65
C ARG A 44 -5.46 15.15 -12.94
N ALA A 45 -4.66 14.55 -13.83
CA ALA A 45 -5.15 13.96 -15.08
C ALA A 45 -6.05 12.74 -14.84
N TYR A 46 -5.69 11.88 -13.89
CA TYR A 46 -6.44 10.69 -13.49
C TYR A 46 -7.80 11.08 -12.89
N LYS A 47 -7.82 12.05 -11.98
CA LYS A 47 -9.07 12.58 -11.39
C LYS A 47 -10.00 13.19 -12.44
N LYS A 48 -9.44 13.87 -13.46
CA LYS A 48 -10.22 14.49 -14.53
C LYS A 48 -10.80 13.46 -15.49
N ASN A 49 -10.00 12.51 -15.97
CA ASN A 49 -10.46 11.45 -16.87
C ASN A 49 -9.54 10.22 -16.82
N PRO A 50 -9.91 9.17 -16.07
CA PRO A 50 -9.08 7.95 -15.96
C PRO A 50 -9.05 7.12 -17.25
N ARG A 51 -9.97 7.37 -18.20
CA ARG A 51 -10.04 6.65 -19.48
C ARG A 51 -9.17 7.27 -20.57
N LYS A 52 -8.55 8.43 -20.33
CA LYS A 52 -7.68 9.10 -21.31
C LYS A 52 -6.50 8.16 -21.68
N PRO A 53 -6.14 8.00 -22.96
CA PRO A 53 -5.11 7.04 -23.39
C PRO A 53 -3.80 7.13 -22.60
N LYS A 54 -3.21 8.34 -22.50
CA LYS A 54 -1.99 8.57 -21.70
C LYS A 54 -2.12 8.16 -20.22
N VAL A 55 -3.29 8.36 -19.62
CA VAL A 55 -3.54 7.98 -18.22
C VAL A 55 -3.65 6.46 -18.09
N LYS A 56 -4.32 5.79 -19.04
CA LYS A 56 -4.40 4.32 -19.06
C LYS A 56 -3.03 3.67 -19.25
N GLU A 57 -2.20 4.24 -20.13
CA GLU A 57 -0.82 3.79 -20.34
C GLU A 57 0.01 3.95 -19.07
N ALA A 58 -0.09 5.11 -18.41
CA ALA A 58 0.54 5.36 -17.12
C ALA A 58 0.09 4.33 -16.07
N VAL A 59 -1.21 4.12 -15.91
CA VAL A 59 -1.77 3.14 -14.96
C VAL A 59 -1.27 1.73 -15.25
N LYS A 60 -1.20 1.33 -16.53
CA LYS A 60 -0.68 0.02 -16.93
C LYS A 60 0.80 -0.15 -16.56
N ALA A 61 1.62 0.88 -16.83
CA ALA A 61 3.03 0.89 -16.45
C ALA A 61 3.20 0.82 -14.92
N MET A 62 2.41 1.61 -14.17
CA MET A 62 2.43 1.61 -12.70
C MET A 62 1.99 0.29 -12.09
N SER A 63 0.96 -0.34 -12.65
CA SER A 63 0.46 -1.66 -12.22
C SER A 63 1.50 -2.77 -12.43
N SER A 64 2.50 -2.52 -13.28
CA SER A 64 3.61 -3.45 -13.54
C SER A 64 4.88 -3.08 -12.77
N SER A 65 4.86 -2.01 -11.97
CA SER A 65 6.01 -1.60 -11.15
C SER A 65 6.23 -2.55 -9.97
N HIS A 66 7.44 -2.61 -9.43
CA HIS A 66 7.84 -3.57 -8.39
C HIS A 66 6.94 -3.51 -7.14
N ASN A 67 6.44 -2.31 -6.81
CA ASN A 67 5.70 -1.99 -5.59
C ASN A 67 4.20 -2.30 -5.72
N HIS A 68 3.72 -2.43 -6.95
CA HIS A 68 2.29 -2.61 -7.28
C HIS A 68 2.02 -3.83 -8.15
N GLY A 69 3.07 -4.52 -8.58
CA GLY A 69 2.99 -5.75 -9.34
C GLY A 69 2.53 -6.92 -8.46
N PRO A 70 1.95 -7.97 -9.05
CA PRO A 70 1.51 -9.13 -8.29
C PRO A 70 2.71 -9.82 -7.64
N SER A 71 2.83 -9.70 -6.32
CA SER A 71 3.60 -10.65 -5.52
C SER A 71 2.95 -12.03 -5.65
N ALA A 72 3.75 -13.10 -5.62
CA ALA A 72 3.25 -14.46 -5.76
C ALA A 72 2.05 -14.72 -4.81
N GLY A 73 0.87 -14.96 -5.39
CA GLY A 73 -0.39 -15.21 -4.66
C GLY A 73 -1.24 -13.97 -4.34
N SER A 74 -0.85 -12.76 -4.75
CA SER A 74 -1.70 -11.57 -4.64
C SER A 74 -2.58 -11.40 -5.89
N PRO A 75 -3.85 -10.99 -5.75
CA PRO A 75 -4.70 -10.68 -6.88
C PRO A 75 -4.06 -9.57 -7.72
N ASN A 76 -4.21 -9.66 -9.05
CA ASN A 76 -3.70 -8.64 -9.97
C ASN A 76 -4.57 -7.39 -9.84
N VAL A 77 -4.22 -6.52 -8.88
CA VAL A 77 -4.96 -5.27 -8.62
C VAL A 77 -4.38 -4.20 -9.53
N ASN A 78 -5.20 -3.71 -10.46
CA ASN A 78 -4.81 -2.54 -11.26
C ASN A 78 -4.54 -1.36 -10.32
N PHE A 79 -3.45 -0.64 -10.58
CA PHE A 79 -3.06 0.53 -9.81
C PHE A 79 -4.21 1.57 -9.78
N ASN A 80 -4.63 1.95 -8.58
CA ASN A 80 -5.58 3.02 -8.35
C ASN A 80 -4.98 4.01 -7.33
N PRO A 81 -4.65 5.25 -7.75
CA PRO A 81 -3.95 6.21 -6.89
C PRO A 81 -4.75 6.63 -5.66
N PHE A 82 -6.08 6.48 -5.66
CA PHE A 82 -6.96 6.90 -4.57
C PHE A 82 -7.46 5.74 -3.71
N HIS A 83 -6.94 4.54 -3.93
CA HIS A 83 -7.32 3.36 -3.15
C HIS A 83 -6.15 2.90 -2.29
N PHE A 84 -6.42 2.67 -1.02
CA PHE A 84 -5.52 2.02 -0.08
C PHE A 84 -6.24 0.84 0.54
N ASP A 85 -5.66 -0.36 0.39
CA ASP A 85 -6.18 -1.57 1.02
C ASP A 85 -5.32 -1.89 2.25
N ILE A 86 -5.81 -1.50 3.42
CA ILE A 86 -5.08 -1.69 4.69
C ILE A 86 -4.81 -3.17 4.99
N TYR A 87 -5.67 -4.09 4.56
CA TYR A 87 -5.50 -5.52 4.81
C TYR A 87 -4.37 -6.09 3.96
N LEU A 88 -4.35 -5.74 2.67
CA LEU A 88 -3.26 -6.11 1.78
C LEU A 88 -1.92 -5.54 2.28
N GLN A 89 -1.91 -4.27 2.68
CA GLN A 89 -0.68 -3.61 3.14
C GLN A 89 -0.17 -4.16 4.47
N ARG A 90 -1.05 -4.57 5.40
CA ARG A 90 -0.65 -5.32 6.60
C ARG A 90 0.04 -6.62 6.25
N GLN A 91 -0.50 -7.40 5.31
CA GLN A 91 0.13 -8.65 4.88
C GLN A 91 1.49 -8.45 4.21
N ILE A 92 1.63 -7.37 3.41
CA ILE A 92 2.92 -7.01 2.79
C ILE A 92 3.93 -6.64 3.87
N LEU A 93 3.52 -5.82 4.86
CA LEU A 93 4.38 -5.41 5.97
C LEU A 93 4.82 -6.61 6.82
N GLU A 94 3.90 -7.52 7.18
CA GLU A 94 4.21 -8.74 7.91
C GLU A 94 5.25 -9.60 7.17
N LYS A 95 5.10 -9.75 5.85
CA LYS A 95 6.08 -10.48 5.01
C LYS A 95 7.43 -9.76 4.95
N ALA A 96 7.43 -8.43 4.89
CA ALA A 96 8.66 -7.64 4.86
C ALA A 96 9.43 -7.74 6.18
N ILE A 97 8.73 -7.67 7.33
CA ILE A 97 9.30 -7.83 8.67
C ILE A 97 9.84 -9.25 8.88
N ALA A 98 9.13 -10.28 8.40
CA ALA A 98 9.56 -11.67 8.51
C ALA A 98 10.84 -12.01 7.71
N GLY A 99 11.21 -11.15 6.75
CA GLY A 99 12.39 -11.33 5.90
C GLY A 99 12.29 -12.51 4.92
N PRO A 100 13.32 -12.73 4.08
CA PRO A 100 13.36 -13.85 3.15
C PRO A 100 13.55 -15.17 3.92
N SER A 101 12.44 -15.86 4.21
CA SER A 101 12.37 -17.21 4.77
C SER A 101 13.23 -17.46 6.03
N LEU A 102 12.77 -16.97 7.18
CA LEU A 102 12.91 -17.78 8.39
C LEU A 102 11.70 -18.71 8.45
N ARG A 103 11.93 -20.01 8.29
CA ARG A 103 10.96 -21.07 8.58
C ARG A 103 10.62 -21.04 10.07
N ILE A 104 9.83 -20.08 10.53
CA ILE A 104 9.32 -20.05 11.88
C ILE A 104 8.08 -20.94 11.90
N LYS A 105 8.27 -22.19 12.33
CA LYS A 105 7.19 -23.09 12.72
C LYS A 105 6.53 -22.54 13.98
N GLY A 106 5.58 -21.64 13.82
CA GLY A 106 4.76 -21.13 14.91
C GLY A 106 3.58 -20.35 14.34
N PRO A 107 2.38 -20.43 14.95
CA PRO A 107 1.24 -19.68 14.46
C PRO A 107 1.48 -18.20 14.73
N LEU A 108 1.72 -17.42 13.67
CA LEU A 108 1.57 -15.97 13.70
C LEU A 108 0.08 -15.68 13.82
N LEU A 109 -0.39 -15.63 15.06
CA LEU A 109 -1.75 -15.27 15.42
C LEU A 109 -1.91 -13.77 15.20
N CYS A 110 -2.29 -13.38 13.99
CA CYS A 110 -3.01 -12.12 13.75
C CYS A 110 -4.40 -12.29 14.39
N THR A 111 -4.49 -12.13 15.71
CA THR A 111 -5.77 -12.16 16.42
C THR A 111 -6.56 -10.92 16.04
N LYS A 112 -7.68 -11.17 15.37
CA LYS A 112 -8.71 -10.21 14.99
C LYS A 112 -8.92 -9.15 16.09
N LEU A 113 -8.67 -7.89 15.74
CA LEU A 113 -9.23 -6.76 16.48
C LEU A 113 -10.76 -6.90 16.44
N ARG A 114 -11.31 -7.27 17.59
CA ARG A 114 -12.75 -7.30 17.85
C ARG A 114 -13.22 -5.84 17.78
N GLU A 115 -14.04 -5.51 16.79
CA GLU A 115 -14.78 -4.24 16.78
C GLU A 115 -15.65 -4.20 18.04
N SER A 116 -15.22 -3.45 19.05
CA SER A 116 -16.04 -3.09 20.21
C SER A 116 -16.75 -1.78 19.90
N THR A 117 -17.70 -1.82 18.96
CA THR A 117 -18.66 -0.75 18.74
C THR A 117 -19.98 -1.11 19.40
N ARG A 118 -20.13 -0.81 20.70
CA ARG A 118 -21.42 -0.37 21.29
C ARG A 118 -21.15 0.51 22.50
N GLY A 119 -21.28 1.82 22.29
CA GLY A 119 -21.65 2.74 23.35
C GLY A 119 -23.16 2.69 23.57
N CYS A 120 -23.57 2.72 24.83
CA CYS A 120 -24.64 3.51 25.47
C CYS A 120 -24.60 3.15 26.95
#